data_AF-A0A7D9LJV0-F1
#
_entry.id   AF-A0A7D9LJV0-F1
#
_cell.length_a   1.000
_cell.length_b   1.000
_cell.length_c   1.000
_cell.angle_alpha   90.00
_cell.angle_beta   90.00
_cell.angle_gamma   90.00
#
_symmetry.space_group_name_H-M   'P 1'
#
loop_
_entity.id
_entity.type
_entity.pdbx_description
1 polymer ?
#
loop_
_entity_poly.entity_id
_entity_poly.type
_entity_poly.pdbx_seq_one_letter_code
_entity_poly.pdbx_strand_id
1 'polypeptide(L)'
;MGSDKKLLMKHLPDKLNGVVKPKNCDSVVKICKDFDKIYRMMNECDPSPDRIEEFFELASACGMLFVSLGGEVSGFGKQHVTPYMHCLVYHVPNFMLRHNGIRKFTGQDNNDCIIILSSNHTYTMLFNINYMCTFSFCVYKGVEKNNDDVRKFHLTKSNKWDAPKDILLVSKRLQFTSQHEREPRAYMKRNGEYWSTEIKEARSKRRKLFDTPCPESQPNNPERVLDINGLSVLEIKQELKELGVKTRARKLEKLQEILKRALEDQ
;
A
#
# COMPACT_ATOMS: atom_id res chain seq x y z
N MET A 1 2.89 -8.30 -3.99
CA MET A 1 4.34 -8.28 -4.32
C MET A 1 5.21 -9.33 -3.59
N GLY A 2 4.67 -10.14 -2.67
CA GLY A 2 5.51 -11.09 -1.89
C GLY A 2 5.90 -12.40 -2.58
N SER A 3 5.13 -12.86 -3.58
CA SER A 3 5.38 -14.12 -4.31
C SER A 3 6.65 -14.06 -5.15
N ASP A 4 6.84 -12.96 -5.86
CA ASP A 4 7.85 -12.83 -6.90
C ASP A 4 9.25 -12.73 -6.30
N LYS A 5 9.37 -12.08 -5.13
CA LYS A 5 10.60 -12.05 -4.34
C LYS A 5 11.04 -13.46 -3.94
N LYS A 6 10.12 -14.30 -3.45
CA LYS A 6 10.44 -15.68 -3.05
C LYS A 6 10.87 -16.53 -4.24
N LEU A 7 10.23 -16.32 -5.39
CA LEU A 7 10.60 -16.97 -6.65
C LEU A 7 12.00 -16.55 -7.11
N LEU A 8 12.30 -15.26 -7.02
CA LEU A 8 13.60 -14.68 -7.38
C LEU A 8 14.70 -15.27 -6.49
N MET A 9 14.54 -15.26 -5.17
CA MET A 9 15.53 -15.81 -4.24
C MET A 9 15.81 -17.31 -4.49
N LYS A 10 14.80 -18.08 -4.89
CA LYS A 10 14.93 -19.53 -5.10
C LYS A 10 15.59 -19.88 -6.44
N HIS A 11 15.23 -19.20 -7.53
CA HIS A 11 15.60 -19.62 -8.88
C HIS A 11 16.68 -18.74 -9.54
N LEU A 12 16.97 -17.57 -8.98
CA LEU A 12 17.98 -16.67 -9.53
C LEU A 12 19.39 -17.28 -9.50
N PRO A 13 19.88 -17.93 -8.42
CA PRO A 13 21.24 -18.45 -8.38
C PRO A 13 21.57 -19.40 -9.53
N ASP A 14 20.63 -20.29 -9.88
CA ASP A 14 20.83 -21.29 -10.93
C ASP A 14 20.83 -20.68 -12.34
N LYS A 15 20.16 -19.53 -12.51
CA LYS A 15 20.02 -18.82 -13.79
C LYS A 15 21.12 -17.80 -14.04
N LEU A 16 22.00 -17.55 -13.06
CA LEU A 16 23.14 -16.63 -13.23
C LEU A 16 24.28 -17.25 -14.04
N ASN A 17 24.32 -18.58 -14.14
CA ASN A 17 25.25 -19.31 -14.99
C ASN A 17 25.05 -18.95 -16.47
N GLY A 18 26.02 -18.25 -17.05
CA GLY A 18 26.01 -17.80 -18.46
C GLY A 18 25.66 -16.33 -18.67
N VAL A 19 25.20 -15.61 -17.64
CA VAL A 19 24.94 -14.15 -17.70
C VAL A 19 26.10 -13.36 -17.10
N VAL A 20 26.69 -13.87 -16.03
CA VAL A 20 27.84 -13.26 -15.35
C VAL A 20 29.14 -13.78 -15.97
N LYS A 21 30.19 -12.93 -16.00
CA LYS A 21 31.52 -13.35 -16.42
C LYS A 21 31.95 -14.61 -15.65
N PRO A 22 32.47 -15.66 -16.33
CA PRO A 22 32.74 -16.96 -15.70
C PRO A 22 33.61 -16.86 -14.44
N LYS A 23 34.62 -15.98 -14.45
CA LYS A 23 35.54 -15.73 -13.33
C LYS A 23 34.83 -15.37 -12.01
N ASN A 24 33.72 -14.62 -12.10
CA ASN A 24 33.06 -14.02 -10.93
C ASN A 24 31.67 -14.61 -10.69
N CYS A 25 31.26 -15.58 -11.52
CA CYS A 25 29.94 -16.22 -11.43
C CYS A 25 29.75 -16.89 -10.07
N ASP A 26 30.75 -17.64 -9.59
CA ASP A 26 30.71 -18.33 -8.30
C ASP A 26 30.55 -17.36 -7.13
N SER A 27 31.25 -16.21 -7.16
CA SER A 27 31.15 -15.19 -6.12
C SER A 27 29.77 -14.53 -6.11
N VAL A 28 29.19 -14.23 -7.27
CA VAL A 28 27.84 -13.65 -7.34
C VAL A 28 26.77 -14.65 -6.90
N VAL A 29 26.88 -15.91 -7.33
CA VAL A 29 26.00 -17.00 -6.89
C VAL A 29 26.10 -17.18 -5.37
N LYS A 30 27.31 -17.10 -4.80
CA LYS A 30 27.53 -17.15 -3.36
C LYS A 30 26.82 -16.00 -2.63
N ILE A 31 26.95 -14.75 -3.10
CA ILE A 31 26.23 -13.60 -2.54
C ILE A 31 24.72 -13.83 -2.52
N CYS A 32 24.14 -14.34 -3.62
CA CYS A 32 22.70 -14.61 -3.68
C CYS A 32 22.27 -15.68 -2.67
N LYS A 33 23.04 -16.76 -2.52
CA LYS A 33 22.76 -17.85 -1.56
C LYS A 33 22.93 -17.39 -0.12
N ASP A 34 24.00 -16.65 0.17
CA ASP A 34 24.25 -16.07 1.50
C ASP A 34 23.13 -15.10 1.88
N PHE A 35 22.67 -14.26 0.94
CA PHE A 35 21.54 -13.37 1.16
C PHE A 35 20.23 -14.11 1.45
N ASP A 36 19.95 -15.25 0.78
CA ASP A 36 18.78 -16.09 1.12
C ASP A 36 18.88 -16.65 2.54
N LYS A 37 20.07 -17.12 2.93
CA LYS A 37 20.31 -17.61 4.29
C LYS A 37 20.13 -16.50 5.34
N ILE A 38 20.74 -15.34 5.13
CA ILE A 38 20.58 -14.15 6.00
C ILE A 38 19.10 -13.77 6.11
N TYR A 39 18.39 -13.73 4.98
CA TYR A 39 16.97 -13.38 4.96
C TYR A 39 16.12 -14.39 5.75
N ARG A 40 16.43 -15.68 5.69
CA ARG A 40 15.75 -16.70 6.51
C ARG A 40 16.02 -16.50 8.00
N MET A 41 17.28 -16.33 8.39
CA MET A 41 17.68 -16.10 9.78
C MET A 41 17.01 -14.86 10.37
N MET A 42 16.91 -13.78 9.60
CA MET A 42 16.22 -12.56 10.01
C MET A 42 14.73 -12.78 10.34
N ASN A 43 14.11 -13.78 9.70
CA ASN A 43 12.70 -14.13 9.91
C ASN A 43 12.51 -15.26 10.94
N GLU A 44 13.55 -15.70 11.64
CA GLU A 44 13.41 -16.65 12.74
C GLU A 44 12.72 -15.99 13.94
N CYS A 45 11.88 -16.74 14.66
CA CYS A 45 11.29 -16.29 15.91
C CYS A 45 12.31 -16.46 17.03
N ASP A 46 12.48 -15.40 17.83
CA ASP A 46 13.26 -15.41 19.07
C ASP A 46 14.62 -16.14 18.95
N PRO A 47 15.51 -15.68 18.04
CA PRO A 47 16.81 -16.30 17.81
C PRO A 47 17.71 -16.20 19.05
N SER A 48 18.52 -17.24 19.30
CA SER A 48 19.52 -17.23 20.37
C SER A 48 20.65 -16.24 20.10
N PRO A 49 21.38 -15.77 21.13
CA PRO A 49 22.53 -14.88 20.95
C PRO A 49 23.58 -15.42 19.97
N ASP A 50 23.94 -16.71 20.09
CA ASP A 50 24.90 -17.38 19.18
C ASP A 50 24.39 -17.37 17.73
N ARG A 51 23.07 -17.51 17.53
CA ARG A 51 22.44 -17.44 16.21
C ARG A 51 22.49 -16.03 15.63
N ILE A 52 22.40 -15.00 16.48
CA ILE A 52 22.54 -13.59 16.07
C ILE A 52 24.00 -13.26 15.73
N GLU A 53 24.96 -13.87 16.43
CA GLU A 53 26.39 -13.77 16.08
C GLU A 53 26.67 -14.45 14.73
N GLU A 54 26.15 -15.66 14.48
CA GLU A 54 26.24 -16.31 13.18
C GLU A 54 25.62 -15.44 12.07
N PHE A 55 24.50 -14.77 12.37
CA PHE A 55 23.86 -13.84 11.44
C PHE A 55 24.79 -12.66 11.11
N PHE A 56 25.42 -12.06 12.13
CA PHE A 56 26.33 -10.93 11.95
C PHE A 56 27.56 -11.31 11.13
N GLU A 57 28.19 -12.44 11.43
CA GLU A 57 29.36 -12.93 10.69
C GLU A 57 29.01 -13.22 9.23
N LEU A 58 27.87 -13.86 8.98
CA LEU A 58 27.41 -14.15 7.63
C LEU A 58 27.06 -12.87 6.85
N ALA A 59 26.37 -11.92 7.48
CA ALA A 59 26.02 -10.64 6.87
C ALA A 59 27.26 -9.79 6.55
N SER A 60 28.22 -9.75 7.47
CA SER A 60 29.51 -9.07 7.30
C SER A 60 30.32 -9.69 6.16
N ALA A 61 30.44 -11.02 6.13
CA ALA A 61 31.13 -11.73 5.06
C ALA A 61 30.48 -11.49 3.69
N CYS A 62 29.13 -11.51 3.62
CA CYS A 62 28.39 -11.20 2.41
C CYS A 62 28.63 -9.76 1.94
N GLY A 63 28.63 -8.78 2.86
CA GLY A 63 28.90 -7.38 2.56
C GLY A 63 30.35 -7.14 2.10
N MET A 64 31.32 -7.79 2.73
CA MET A 64 32.73 -7.73 2.33
C MET A 64 32.96 -8.32 0.94
N LEU A 65 32.32 -9.46 0.63
CA LEU A 65 32.38 -10.07 -0.69
C LEU A 65 31.74 -9.17 -1.77
N PHE A 66 30.63 -8.51 -1.44
CA PHE A 66 30.01 -7.52 -2.34
C PHE A 66 30.95 -6.34 -2.64
N VAL A 67 31.68 -5.87 -1.63
CA VAL A 67 32.64 -4.77 -1.78
C VAL A 67 33.89 -5.21 -2.56
N SER A 68 34.40 -6.42 -2.33
CA SER A 68 35.61 -6.93 -3.00
C SER A 68 35.43 -7.15 -4.50
N LEU A 69 34.19 -7.35 -4.97
CA LEU A 69 33.88 -7.43 -6.40
C LEU A 69 33.87 -6.07 -7.11
N GLY A 70 34.03 -4.98 -6.36
CA GLY A 70 34.11 -3.63 -6.89
C GLY A 70 35.26 -3.46 -7.88
N GLY A 71 34.96 -2.90 -9.05
CA GLY A 71 35.93 -2.71 -10.14
C GLY A 71 36.01 -3.89 -11.11
N GLU A 72 35.70 -5.12 -10.69
CA GLU A 72 35.67 -6.27 -11.59
C GLU A 72 34.28 -6.51 -12.22
N VAL A 73 33.23 -6.28 -11.43
CA VAL A 73 31.82 -6.44 -11.85
C VAL A 73 31.10 -5.11 -11.71
N SER A 74 30.46 -4.66 -12.79
CA SER A 74 29.66 -3.44 -12.78
C SER A 74 28.51 -3.57 -11.77
N GLY A 75 28.30 -2.55 -10.94
CA GLY A 75 27.25 -2.53 -9.91
C GLY A 75 27.69 -3.08 -8.54
N PHE A 76 28.93 -3.53 -8.39
CA PHE A 76 29.52 -3.95 -7.12
C PHE A 76 30.55 -2.94 -6.61
N GLY A 77 30.83 -2.97 -5.30
CA GLY A 77 31.79 -2.07 -4.66
C GLY A 77 31.17 -1.09 -3.68
N LYS A 78 32.03 -0.35 -2.95
CA LYS A 78 31.62 0.53 -1.84
C LYS A 78 30.58 1.59 -2.24
N GLN A 79 30.70 2.12 -3.45
CA GLN A 79 29.80 3.15 -4.00
C GLN A 79 28.36 2.65 -4.21
N HIS A 80 28.14 1.34 -4.24
CA HIS A 80 26.84 0.71 -4.45
C HIS A 80 26.26 0.10 -3.17
N VAL A 81 26.90 0.31 -2.02
CA VAL A 81 26.36 -0.11 -0.72
C VAL A 81 25.15 0.75 -0.40
N THR A 82 23.98 0.11 -0.35
CA THR A 82 22.73 0.80 -0.02
C THR A 82 22.58 0.99 1.49
N PRO A 83 21.77 1.97 1.94
CA PRO A 83 21.45 2.11 3.37
C PRO A 83 20.90 0.80 3.98
N TYR A 84 20.13 0.02 3.23
CA TYR A 84 19.62 -1.28 3.70
C TYR A 84 20.73 -2.32 3.91
N MET A 85 21.75 -2.35 3.06
CA MET A 85 22.92 -3.22 3.26
C MET A 85 23.68 -2.81 4.52
N HIS A 86 23.87 -1.50 4.74
CA HIS A 86 24.49 -1.00 5.97
C HIS A 86 23.66 -1.36 7.22
N CYS A 87 22.34 -1.14 7.17
CA CYS A 87 21.45 -1.52 8.26
C CYS A 87 21.46 -3.02 8.54
N LEU A 88 21.46 -3.85 7.49
CA LEU A 88 21.49 -5.31 7.61
C LEU A 88 22.71 -5.80 8.41
N VAL A 89 23.87 -5.21 8.16
CA VAL A 89 25.13 -5.61 8.81
C VAL A 89 25.26 -5.03 10.21
N TYR A 90 25.00 -3.73 10.41
CA TYR A 90 25.37 -3.05 11.67
C TYR A 90 24.20 -2.76 12.61
N HIS A 91 22.98 -2.64 12.10
CA HIS A 91 21.82 -2.25 12.91
C HIS A 91 20.94 -3.45 13.25
N VAL A 92 20.71 -4.37 12.32
CA VAL A 92 19.84 -5.52 12.52
C VAL A 92 20.33 -6.47 13.64
N PRO A 93 21.61 -6.87 13.73
CA PRO A 93 22.05 -7.76 14.81
C PRO A 93 21.89 -7.12 16.19
N ASN A 94 22.30 -5.85 16.32
CA ASN A 94 22.13 -5.08 17.56
C ASN A 94 20.65 -4.96 17.96
N PHE A 95 19.76 -4.79 16.98
CA PHE A 95 18.33 -4.76 17.21
C PHE A 95 17.78 -6.14 17.61
N MET A 96 18.24 -7.22 16.97
CA MET A 96 17.87 -8.59 17.31
C MET A 96 18.31 -8.96 18.73
N LEU A 97 19.48 -8.51 19.18
CA LEU A 97 19.97 -8.72 20.56
C LEU A 97 19.09 -7.99 21.59
N ARG A 98 18.71 -6.75 21.32
CA ARG A 98 17.91 -5.93 22.24
C ARG A 98 16.46 -6.41 22.36
N HIS A 99 15.94 -6.95 21.27
CA HIS A 99 14.52 -7.25 21.18
C HIS A 99 14.22 -8.73 20.97
N ASN A 100 15.18 -9.65 21.01
CA ASN A 100 14.99 -11.08 20.69
C ASN A 100 14.35 -11.27 19.30
N GLY A 101 15.05 -10.80 18.26
CA GLY A 101 14.63 -10.94 16.87
C GLY A 101 13.82 -9.78 16.29
N ILE A 102 13.87 -9.66 14.95
CA ILE A 102 13.21 -8.57 14.21
C ILE A 102 11.85 -8.96 13.63
N ARG A 103 11.58 -10.27 13.44
CA ARG A 103 10.34 -10.75 12.79
C ARG A 103 9.09 -10.14 13.41
N LYS A 104 9.02 -10.08 14.73
CA LYS A 104 7.85 -9.53 15.41
C LYS A 104 7.58 -8.08 15.02
N PHE A 105 8.59 -7.30 14.63
CA PHE A 105 8.43 -5.91 14.21
C PHE A 105 8.01 -5.77 12.77
N THR A 106 8.06 -6.83 11.96
CA THR A 106 7.66 -6.74 10.56
C THR A 106 6.18 -6.41 10.44
N GLY A 107 5.84 -5.57 9.46
CA GLY A 107 4.47 -5.12 9.16
C GLY A 107 3.48 -6.22 8.74
N GLN A 108 3.88 -7.50 8.81
CA GLN A 108 3.20 -8.62 8.17
C GLN A 108 2.42 -9.53 9.15
N ASP A 109 2.73 -9.50 10.45
CA ASP A 109 2.10 -10.37 11.45
C ASP A 109 1.02 -9.63 12.29
N ASN A 110 -0.01 -10.38 12.71
CA ASN A 110 -1.29 -9.90 13.29
C ASN A 110 -1.27 -9.52 14.78
N ASN A 111 -0.11 -9.50 15.44
CA ASN A 111 -0.06 -9.42 16.91
C ASN A 111 0.40 -8.03 17.41
N ASP A 112 -0.46 -7.43 18.23
CA ASP A 112 -0.34 -6.09 18.81
C ASP A 112 0.91 -5.94 19.70
N CYS A 113 1.99 -5.36 19.17
CA CYS A 113 2.97 -4.68 20.02
C CYS A 113 3.44 -3.39 19.36
N ILE A 114 3.34 -2.29 20.11
CA ILE A 114 3.92 -0.98 19.77
C ILE A 114 5.22 -0.88 20.57
N ILE A 115 6.37 -0.70 19.92
CA ILE A 115 7.60 -0.28 20.62
C ILE A 115 7.86 1.17 20.27
N ILE A 116 7.79 2.02 21.30
CA ILE A 116 8.33 3.38 21.28
C ILE A 116 9.75 3.26 21.84
N LEU A 117 10.77 3.48 21.01
CA LEU A 117 12.13 3.68 21.52
C LEU A 117 12.27 5.15 21.92
N SER A 118 12.26 5.42 23.23
CA SER A 118 12.68 6.72 23.76
C SER A 118 14.21 6.78 23.83
N SER A 119 14.78 7.86 23.32
CA SER A 119 16.21 8.13 23.37
C SER A 119 16.58 8.66 24.73
N ASN A 120 17.29 7.88 25.55
CA ASN A 120 18.02 8.36 26.71
C ASN A 120 19.36 7.62 26.79
N HIS A 121 20.41 8.19 26.19
CA HIS A 121 21.66 8.53 26.89
C HIS A 121 22.71 9.06 25.93
N THR A 122 23.21 10.25 26.26
CA THR A 122 24.50 10.80 25.85
C THR A 122 25.63 9.88 26.29
N TYR A 123 26.42 9.36 25.35
CA TYR A 123 27.84 9.08 25.57
C TYR A 123 28.61 9.38 24.29
N THR A 124 29.34 10.49 24.36
CA THR A 124 30.42 10.88 23.45
C THR A 124 31.57 9.88 23.55
N MET A 125 31.84 9.17 22.46
CA MET A 125 33.16 8.63 22.17
C MET A 125 33.44 8.87 20.69
N LEU A 126 34.47 9.69 20.46
CA LEU A 126 34.99 10.14 19.18
C LEU A 126 35.48 8.96 18.34
N PHE A 127 34.75 8.62 17.28
CA PHE A 127 35.35 8.04 16.08
C PHE A 127 34.77 8.72 14.85
N ASN A 128 35.65 9.41 14.14
CA ASN A 128 35.41 10.02 12.84
C ASN A 128 34.84 8.99 11.85
N ILE A 129 33.56 9.12 11.50
CA ILE A 129 33.01 9.07 10.13
C ILE A 129 31.63 9.74 10.19
N ASN A 130 31.44 10.72 9.31
CA ASN A 130 30.36 11.72 9.21
C ASN A 130 28.96 11.18 8.86
N TYR A 131 28.40 10.22 9.59
CA TYR A 131 26.96 9.90 9.49
C TYR A 131 26.39 9.44 10.83
N MET A 132 26.06 10.39 11.71
CA MET A 132 25.09 10.21 12.80
C MET A 132 23.69 10.07 12.17
N CYS A 133 23.43 8.93 11.55
CA CYS A 133 22.10 8.55 11.12
C CYS A 133 21.37 8.02 12.35
N THR A 134 20.67 8.89 13.08
CA THR A 134 19.65 8.50 14.05
C THR A 134 18.47 7.89 13.28
N PHE A 135 18.66 6.65 12.81
CA PHE A 135 17.60 5.88 12.16
C PHE A 135 16.61 5.43 13.23
N SER A 136 15.60 6.24 13.48
CA SER A 136 14.41 5.81 14.19
C SER A 136 13.67 4.82 13.29
N PHE A 137 13.92 3.53 13.50
CA PHE A 137 13.27 2.45 12.76
C PHE A 137 11.83 2.31 13.29
N CYS A 138 10.93 3.22 12.88
CA CYS A 138 9.50 3.11 13.14
C CYS A 138 8.92 2.02 12.26
N VAL A 139 8.97 0.77 12.71
CA VAL A 139 8.21 -0.32 12.06
C VAL A 139 6.86 -0.43 12.74
N TYR A 140 5.86 0.19 12.11
CA TYR A 140 4.47 -0.01 12.50
C TYR A 140 4.02 -1.38 11.99
N LYS A 141 3.82 -2.31 12.93
CA LYS A 141 3.32 -3.66 12.63
C LYS A 141 1.92 -3.59 12.00
N GLY A 142 1.63 -4.50 11.08
CA GLY A 142 0.28 -4.69 10.53
C GLY A 142 -0.28 -3.53 9.73
N VAL A 143 0.46 -2.45 9.44
CA VAL A 143 -0.09 -1.28 8.72
C VAL A 143 -0.62 -1.65 7.35
N GLU A 144 0.10 -2.48 6.60
CA GLU A 144 -0.33 -2.86 5.25
C GLU A 144 -1.63 -3.67 5.28
N LYS A 145 -1.71 -4.65 6.18
CA LYS A 145 -2.91 -5.48 6.35
C LYS A 145 -4.08 -4.70 6.94
N ASN A 146 -3.81 -3.86 7.95
CA ASN A 146 -4.81 -2.96 8.51
C ASN A 146 -5.30 -1.99 7.45
N ASN A 147 -4.42 -1.47 6.58
CA ASN A 147 -4.81 -0.61 5.45
C ASN A 147 -5.67 -1.36 4.43
N ASP A 148 -5.35 -2.63 4.13
CA ASP A 148 -6.18 -3.47 3.26
C ASP A 148 -7.56 -3.74 3.87
N ASP A 149 -7.63 -4.02 5.18
CA ASP A 149 -8.89 -4.21 5.91
C ASP A 149 -9.70 -2.91 6.00
N VAL A 150 -9.05 -1.78 6.28
CA VAL A 150 -9.64 -0.44 6.24
C VAL A 150 -10.21 -0.15 4.86
N ARG A 151 -9.46 -0.45 3.80
CA ARG A 151 -9.91 -0.29 2.41
C ARG A 151 -11.12 -1.19 2.13
N LYS A 152 -11.09 -2.44 2.58
CA LYS A 152 -12.22 -3.37 2.45
C LYS A 152 -13.45 -2.84 3.17
N PHE A 153 -13.33 -2.33 4.39
CA PHE A 153 -14.45 -1.74 5.14
C PHE A 153 -14.98 -0.49 4.47
N HIS A 154 -14.10 0.39 4.00
CA HIS A 154 -14.48 1.58 3.25
C HIS A 154 -15.28 1.24 1.98
N LEU A 155 -14.88 0.20 1.26
CA LEU A 155 -15.53 -0.19 0.00
C LEU A 155 -16.81 -1.00 0.19
N THR A 156 -16.90 -1.82 1.24
CA THR A 156 -17.99 -2.81 1.38
C THR A 156 -18.96 -2.57 2.54
N LYS A 157 -18.52 -1.88 3.60
CA LYS A 157 -19.28 -1.77 4.87
C LYS A 157 -19.55 -0.34 5.32
N SER A 158 -18.82 0.65 4.80
CA SER A 158 -19.04 2.06 5.09
C SER A 158 -20.11 2.65 4.18
N ASN A 159 -20.93 3.54 4.74
CA ASN A 159 -21.89 4.33 3.96
C ASN A 159 -21.22 5.58 3.33
N LYS A 160 -19.92 5.79 3.59
CA LYS A 160 -19.07 6.91 3.12
C LYS A 160 -19.47 8.30 3.63
N TRP A 161 -20.30 8.39 4.67
CA TRP A 161 -20.63 9.66 5.32
C TRP A 161 -19.57 10.09 6.32
N ASP A 162 -19.05 9.14 7.10
CA ASP A 162 -17.93 9.32 8.02
C ASP A 162 -17.09 8.05 8.01
N ALA A 163 -16.30 7.90 6.94
CA ALA A 163 -15.52 6.69 6.70
C ALA A 163 -14.58 6.34 7.86
N PRO A 164 -13.81 7.28 8.46
CA PRO A 164 -12.94 6.96 9.60
C PRO A 164 -13.72 6.38 10.78
N LYS A 165 -14.85 6.99 11.15
CA LYS A 165 -15.70 6.48 12.24
C LYS A 165 -16.31 5.12 11.92
N ASP A 166 -16.80 4.92 10.69
CA ASP A 166 -17.34 3.64 10.23
C ASP A 166 -16.29 2.53 10.32
N ILE A 167 -15.07 2.79 9.87
CA ILE A 167 -13.95 1.85 9.92
C ILE A 167 -13.66 1.46 11.37
N LEU A 168 -13.54 2.43 12.28
CA LEU A 168 -13.29 2.16 13.70
C LEU A 168 -14.42 1.34 14.35
N LEU A 169 -15.68 1.69 14.07
CA LEU A 169 -16.84 0.99 14.60
C LEU A 169 -16.99 -0.43 14.04
N VAL A 170 -16.64 -0.65 12.77
CA VAL A 170 -16.67 -1.97 12.13
C VAL A 170 -15.54 -2.85 12.68
N SER A 171 -14.32 -2.32 12.80
CA SER A 171 -13.20 -3.03 13.42
C SER A 171 -13.54 -3.45 14.85
N LYS A 172 -14.08 -2.53 15.66
CA LYS A 172 -14.46 -2.82 17.05
C LYS A 172 -15.58 -3.86 17.14
N ARG A 173 -16.58 -3.78 16.26
CA ARG A 173 -17.65 -4.79 16.17
C ARG A 173 -17.10 -6.17 15.83
N LEU A 174 -16.24 -6.28 14.82
CA LEU A 174 -15.63 -7.54 14.42
C LEU A 174 -14.79 -8.16 15.54
N GLN A 175 -14.06 -7.34 16.31
CA GLN A 175 -13.31 -7.78 17.49
C GLN A 175 -14.22 -8.41 18.55
N PHE A 176 -15.38 -7.80 18.85
CA PHE A 176 -16.33 -8.36 19.82
C PHE A 176 -17.08 -9.59 19.28
N THR A 177 -17.41 -9.60 18.00
CA THR A 177 -18.15 -10.71 17.39
C THR A 177 -17.25 -11.86 16.93
N SER A 178 -15.92 -11.76 17.03
CA SER A 178 -15.02 -12.82 16.58
C SER A 178 -15.19 -14.13 17.34
N GLN A 179 -15.74 -14.06 18.57
CA GLN A 179 -16.01 -15.22 19.41
C GLN A 179 -17.35 -15.92 19.10
N HIS A 180 -18.20 -15.32 18.25
CA HIS A 180 -19.54 -15.82 17.98
C HIS A 180 -19.78 -15.89 16.46
N GLU A 181 -19.92 -17.11 15.94
CA GLU A 181 -20.30 -17.30 14.55
C GLU A 181 -21.76 -16.88 14.34
N ARG A 182 -22.00 -16.02 13.36
CA ARG A 182 -23.31 -15.40 13.15
C ARG A 182 -24.14 -16.25 12.21
N GLU A 183 -25.09 -17.00 12.76
CA GLU A 183 -26.06 -17.72 11.97
C GLU A 183 -26.90 -16.77 11.07
N PRO A 184 -27.14 -17.11 9.80
CA PRO A 184 -28.01 -16.33 8.92
C PRO A 184 -29.42 -16.26 9.53
N ARG A 185 -29.78 -15.07 10.04
CA ARG A 185 -31.10 -14.88 10.63
C ARG A 185 -32.16 -14.96 9.53
N ALA A 186 -33.09 -15.89 9.64
CA ALA A 186 -34.28 -15.93 8.79
C ALA A 186 -35.06 -14.62 8.96
N TYR A 187 -35.03 -13.76 7.94
CA TYR A 187 -35.69 -12.46 7.97
C TYR A 187 -36.88 -12.46 7.03
N MET A 188 -38.09 -12.40 7.61
CA MET A 188 -39.32 -12.14 6.85
C MET A 188 -39.58 -10.63 6.79
N LYS A 189 -39.53 -10.07 5.58
CA LYS A 189 -39.89 -8.67 5.32
C LYS A 189 -41.39 -8.49 5.52
N ARG A 190 -41.80 -7.97 6.68
CA ARG A 190 -43.23 -7.77 7.01
C ARG A 190 -43.90 -6.64 6.24
N ASN A 191 -43.17 -5.58 5.88
CA ASN A 191 -43.71 -4.45 5.12
C ASN A 191 -43.02 -4.35 3.75
N GLY A 192 -43.65 -4.94 2.73
CA GLY A 192 -43.09 -4.96 1.36
C GLY A 192 -42.98 -3.57 0.75
N GLU A 193 -43.94 -2.69 1.03
CA GLU A 193 -44.01 -1.34 0.50
C GLU A 193 -42.84 -0.49 1.00
N TYR A 194 -42.60 -0.46 2.32
CA TYR A 194 -41.46 0.24 2.92
C TYR A 194 -40.11 -0.16 2.30
N TRP A 195 -39.87 -1.46 2.14
CA TRP A 195 -38.61 -1.98 1.60
C TRP A 195 -38.46 -1.78 0.08
N SER A 196 -39.56 -1.61 -0.65
CA SER A 196 -39.55 -1.49 -2.11
C SER A 196 -39.42 -0.04 -2.59
N THR A 197 -40.18 0.88 -1.98
CA THR A 197 -40.38 2.26 -2.43
C THR A 197 -39.99 3.28 -1.37
N GLU A 198 -40.58 3.23 -0.16
CA GLU A 198 -40.43 4.31 0.84
C GLU A 198 -38.98 4.51 1.29
N ILE A 199 -38.21 3.43 1.48
CA ILE A 199 -36.80 3.54 1.90
C ILE A 199 -35.93 4.24 0.85
N LYS A 200 -36.25 4.08 -0.44
CA LYS A 200 -35.50 4.72 -1.53
C LYS A 200 -35.80 6.21 -1.54
N GLU A 201 -37.07 6.57 -1.40
CA GLU A 201 -37.50 7.96 -1.33
C GLU A 201 -36.97 8.69 -0.09
N ALA A 202 -37.06 8.07 1.08
CA ALA A 202 -36.57 8.65 2.33
C ALA A 202 -35.06 8.91 2.29
N ARG A 203 -34.28 8.03 1.65
CA ARG A 203 -32.84 8.23 1.44
C ARG A 203 -32.54 9.32 0.42
N SER A 204 -33.35 9.42 -0.63
CA SER A 204 -33.23 10.49 -1.64
C SER A 204 -33.51 11.88 -1.06
N LYS A 205 -34.38 11.98 -0.05
CA LYS A 205 -34.81 13.24 0.57
C LYS A 205 -33.89 13.71 1.73
N ARG A 206 -32.93 12.89 2.19
CA ARG A 206 -32.00 13.29 3.26
C ARG A 206 -30.90 14.21 2.73
N ARG A 207 -30.76 15.40 3.32
CA ARG A 207 -29.69 16.35 3.01
C ARG A 207 -28.32 15.72 3.24
N LYS A 208 -27.41 15.92 2.29
CA LYS A 208 -26.00 15.58 2.47
C LYS A 208 -25.37 16.64 3.38
N LEU A 209 -24.52 16.21 4.30
CA LEU A 209 -23.90 17.10 5.30
C LEU A 209 -22.89 18.10 4.70
N PHE A 210 -22.65 18.04 3.38
CA PHE A 210 -21.87 19.00 2.64
C PHE A 210 -22.51 19.19 1.25
N ASP A 211 -23.28 20.26 1.09
CA ASP A 211 -23.65 20.79 -0.23
C ASP A 211 -22.84 22.08 -0.44
N THR A 212 -21.94 22.07 -1.42
CA THR A 212 -21.41 23.30 -2.01
C THR A 212 -22.55 23.95 -2.79
N PRO A 213 -22.89 25.24 -2.59
CA PRO A 213 -23.99 25.86 -3.31
C PRO A 213 -23.67 25.95 -4.81
N CYS A 214 -24.60 25.49 -5.64
CA CYS A 214 -24.58 25.73 -7.09
C CYS A 214 -25.58 26.87 -7.38
N PRO A 215 -25.22 27.90 -8.16
CA PRO A 215 -26.09 29.06 -8.40
C PRO A 215 -27.36 28.69 -9.19
N GLU A 216 -28.44 29.39 -8.85
CA GLU A 216 -29.80 29.24 -9.35
C GLU A 216 -29.93 29.50 -10.86
N SER A 217 -30.78 28.69 -11.50
CA SER A 217 -31.20 28.83 -12.90
C SER A 217 -32.32 29.85 -13.07
N GLN A 218 -32.23 30.73 -14.07
CA GLN A 218 -33.37 31.51 -14.60
C GLN A 218 -33.73 31.10 -16.04
N PRO A 219 -34.99 31.31 -16.49
CA PRO A 219 -35.56 30.66 -17.67
C PRO A 219 -35.70 31.54 -18.93
N ASN A 220 -35.74 30.83 -20.08
CA ASN A 220 -36.43 31.09 -21.37
C ASN A 220 -35.80 31.91 -22.52
N ASN A 221 -35.44 31.15 -23.59
CA ASN A 221 -35.78 31.25 -25.05
C ASN A 221 -35.21 32.39 -25.94
N PRO A 222 -35.17 32.28 -27.31
CA PRO A 222 -35.01 31.13 -28.24
C PRO A 222 -33.76 31.26 -29.17
N GLU A 223 -33.51 30.21 -29.97
CA GLU A 223 -32.58 30.14 -31.12
C GLU A 223 -31.11 30.51 -30.87
N ARG A 224 -30.31 29.53 -30.43
CA ARG A 224 -28.84 29.63 -30.47
C ARG A 224 -28.27 28.59 -31.40
N VAL A 225 -27.62 29.06 -32.46
CA VAL A 225 -26.58 28.31 -33.16
C VAL A 225 -25.50 27.99 -32.11
N LEU A 226 -25.45 26.75 -31.65
CA LEU A 226 -24.53 26.34 -30.58
C LEU A 226 -23.11 26.15 -31.16
N ASP A 227 -22.17 26.99 -30.72
CA ASP A 227 -20.74 26.75 -30.96
C ASP A 227 -20.24 25.62 -30.05
N ILE A 228 -20.14 24.42 -30.62
CA ILE A 228 -19.83 23.17 -29.91
C ILE A 228 -18.44 23.19 -29.26
N ASN A 229 -17.52 24.04 -29.75
CA ASN A 229 -16.14 24.08 -29.26
C ASN A 229 -15.98 24.90 -27.98
N GLY A 230 -16.95 25.77 -27.64
CA GLY A 230 -16.89 26.64 -26.46
C GLY A 230 -17.64 26.13 -25.22
N LEU A 231 -18.41 25.04 -25.34
CA LEU A 231 -19.28 24.55 -24.26
C LEU A 231 -18.50 23.85 -23.15
N SER A 232 -18.86 24.14 -21.90
CA SER A 232 -18.33 23.44 -20.73
C SER A 232 -18.88 22.01 -20.62
N VAL A 233 -18.18 21.16 -19.86
CA VAL A 233 -18.58 19.77 -19.61
C VAL A 233 -19.99 19.65 -19.00
N LEU A 234 -20.43 20.65 -18.24
CA LEU A 234 -21.76 20.66 -17.62
C LEU A 234 -22.85 20.96 -18.63
N GLU A 235 -22.64 21.95 -19.49
CA GLU A 235 -23.58 22.36 -20.54
C GLU A 235 -23.78 21.23 -21.56
N ILE A 236 -22.70 20.58 -22.01
CA ILE A 236 -22.79 19.45 -22.97
C ILE A 236 -23.61 18.29 -22.38
N LYS A 237 -23.49 18.02 -21.08
CA LYS A 237 -24.27 16.96 -20.43
C LYS A 237 -25.74 17.32 -20.25
N GLN A 238 -26.05 18.60 -20.12
CA GLN A 238 -27.41 19.09 -20.03
C GLN A 238 -28.10 18.97 -21.39
N GLU A 239 -27.46 19.42 -22.46
CA GLU A 239 -27.93 19.28 -23.85
C GLU A 239 -28.16 17.82 -24.24
N LEU A 240 -27.18 16.93 -23.97
CA LEU A 240 -27.35 15.50 -24.23
C LEU A 240 -28.52 14.87 -23.46
N LYS A 241 -28.84 15.41 -22.28
CA LYS A 241 -29.97 14.94 -21.47
C LYS A 241 -31.31 15.43 -22.03
N GLU A 242 -31.35 16.66 -22.56
CA GLU A 242 -32.52 17.21 -23.26
C GLU A 242 -32.81 16.44 -24.56
N LEU A 243 -31.76 16.04 -25.29
CA LEU A 243 -31.84 15.15 -26.45
C LEU A 243 -32.12 13.66 -26.09
N GLY A 244 -32.30 13.34 -24.81
CA GLY A 244 -32.61 11.96 -24.36
C GLY A 244 -31.44 10.98 -24.39
N VAL A 245 -30.22 11.44 -24.68
CA VAL A 245 -29.01 10.62 -24.80
C VAL A 245 -28.34 10.43 -23.43
N LYS A 246 -28.42 9.23 -22.87
CA LYS A 246 -27.75 8.88 -21.61
C LYS A 246 -26.28 8.53 -21.86
N THR A 247 -25.35 9.37 -21.39
CA THR A 247 -23.89 9.10 -21.51
C THR A 247 -23.20 8.93 -20.16
N ARG A 248 -22.14 8.09 -20.13
CA ARG A 248 -21.23 7.95 -18.97
C ARG A 248 -19.84 8.57 -19.23
N ALA A 249 -19.68 9.25 -20.36
CA ALA A 249 -18.40 9.82 -20.76
C ALA A 249 -17.99 10.97 -19.81
N ARG A 250 -16.69 11.05 -19.53
CA ARG A 250 -16.09 12.08 -18.66
C ARG A 250 -15.10 13.01 -19.38
N LYS A 251 -14.53 12.57 -20.51
CA LYS A 251 -13.62 13.38 -21.32
C LYS A 251 -14.43 14.35 -22.18
N LEU A 252 -13.98 15.62 -22.24
CA LEU A 252 -14.64 16.71 -22.97
C LEU A 252 -14.78 16.40 -24.46
N GLU A 253 -13.69 16.04 -25.14
CA GLU A 253 -13.67 15.72 -26.57
C GLU A 253 -14.71 14.67 -26.95
N LYS A 254 -14.82 13.61 -26.12
CA LYS A 254 -15.76 12.52 -26.33
C LYS A 254 -17.21 12.93 -26.08
N LEU A 255 -17.44 13.91 -25.20
CA LEU A 255 -18.77 14.48 -24.98
C LEU A 255 -19.19 15.39 -26.13
N GLN A 256 -18.25 16.19 -26.67
CA GLN A 256 -18.48 17.02 -27.87
C GLN A 256 -18.80 16.16 -29.10
N GLU A 257 -18.10 15.04 -29.28
CA GLU A 257 -18.36 14.11 -30.38
C GLU A 257 -19.75 13.45 -30.28
N ILE A 258 -20.16 13.05 -29.07
CA ILE A 258 -21.49 12.47 -28.87
C ILE A 258 -22.59 13.52 -29.09
N LEU A 259 -22.36 14.76 -28.67
CA LEU A 259 -23.31 15.86 -28.91
C LEU A 259 -23.44 16.19 -30.40
N LYS A 260 -22.33 16.23 -31.15
CA LYS A 260 -22.35 16.40 -32.62
C LYS A 260 -23.22 15.34 -33.30
N ARG A 261 -22.98 14.07 -32.99
CA ARG A 261 -23.78 12.97 -33.55
C ARG A 261 -25.25 13.06 -33.19
N ALA A 262 -25.56 13.39 -31.94
CA ALA A 262 -26.95 13.53 -31.49
C ALA A 262 -27.71 14.68 -32.17
N LEU A 263 -27.01 15.73 -32.61
CA LEU A 263 -27.58 16.84 -33.39
C LEU A 263 -27.68 16.52 -34.89
N GLU A 264 -26.80 15.67 -35.42
CA GLU A 264 -26.86 15.20 -36.82
C GLU A 264 -27.96 14.15 -37.04
N ASP A 265 -28.37 13.42 -36.00
CA ASP A 265 -29.42 12.39 -36.03
C ASP A 265 -30.86 12.97 -35.85
N GLN A 266 -31.02 14.30 -35.80
CA GLN A 266 -32.32 15.01 -35.78
C GLN A 266 -32.73 15.50 -37.17
#